data_AF-A0A9D9LIC3-F1
#
_entry.id   AF-A0A9D9LIC3-F1
#
_cell.length_a   1.000
_cell.length_b   1.000
_cell.length_c   1.000
_cell.angle_alpha   90.00
_cell.angle_beta   90.00
_cell.angle_gamma   90.00
#
_symmetry.space_group_name_H-M   'P 1'
#
loop_
_entity.id
_entity.type
_entity.pdbx_description
1 polymer ?
#
loop_
_entity_poly.entity_id
_entity_poly.type
_entity_poly.pdbx_seq_one_letter_code
_entity_poly.pdbx_strand_id
1 'polypeptide(L)'
;GKANEISYSVDIDLGDEWAKISPNAPVAMGCIVSTEDFTEDNEKLVASFLTEYKASIEFIGNLENLDTSAQYIADAGIMAAKPAAKKALTNLGDAISYIDGADMKTTLEGFFTATGLPKPDGEFYYD
;
A
#
# COMPACT_ATOMS: atom_id res chain seq x y z
N GLY A 1 23.89 9.19 -26.22
CA GLY A 1 22.98 10.32 -25.94
C GLY A 1 21.57 9.90 -26.30
N LYS A 2 20.62 10.16 -25.40
CA LYS A 2 19.22 9.67 -25.34
C LYS A 2 19.09 8.28 -24.72
N ALA A 3 18.96 8.27 -23.39
CA ALA A 3 18.35 7.16 -22.69
C ALA A 3 16.91 7.00 -23.22
N ASN A 4 16.49 5.77 -23.49
CA ASN A 4 15.12 5.46 -23.91
C ASN A 4 14.15 5.96 -22.83
N GLU A 5 13.48 7.07 -23.11
CA GLU A 5 12.40 7.60 -22.29
C GLU A 5 11.22 6.63 -22.43
N ILE A 6 10.96 5.85 -21.39
CA ILE A 6 9.78 4.98 -21.34
C ILE A 6 8.56 5.91 -21.25
N SER A 7 7.81 6.06 -22.35
CA SER A 7 6.57 6.85 -22.41
C SER A 7 5.36 5.95 -22.17
N TYR A 8 4.50 6.34 -21.23
CA TYR A 8 3.17 5.77 -20.96
C TYR A 8 2.25 6.88 -20.45
N SER A 9 0.96 6.82 -20.80
CA SER A 9 -0.10 7.71 -20.28
C SER A 9 -0.97 6.96 -19.27
N VAL A 10 -1.50 7.68 -18.28
CA VAL A 10 -2.54 7.16 -17.38
C VAL A 10 -3.89 7.53 -18.01
N ASP A 11 -4.61 6.53 -18.52
CA ASP A 11 -5.91 6.75 -19.17
C ASP A 11 -7.07 6.65 -18.17
N ILE A 12 -6.92 5.84 -17.11
CA ILE A 12 -7.87 5.67 -16.00
C ILE A 12 -7.06 5.46 -14.71
N ASP A 13 -7.40 6.20 -13.65
CA ASP A 13 -6.89 6.00 -12.29
C ASP A 13 -7.99 5.37 -11.42
N LEU A 14 -7.76 4.16 -10.91
CA LEU A 14 -8.77 3.43 -10.13
C LEU A 14 -8.98 4.03 -8.73
N GLY A 15 -8.01 4.76 -8.18
CA GLY A 15 -8.18 5.51 -6.93
C GLY A 15 -9.14 6.67 -7.12
N ASP A 16 -9.00 7.42 -8.22
CA ASP A 16 -9.91 8.51 -8.57
C ASP A 16 -11.33 8.00 -8.85
N GLU A 17 -11.47 6.88 -9.58
CA GLU A 17 -12.77 6.27 -9.82
C GLU A 17 -13.41 5.74 -8.52
N TRP A 18 -12.61 5.19 -7.61
CA TRP A 18 -13.07 4.72 -6.30
C TRP A 18 -13.59 5.85 -5.42
N ALA A 19 -12.91 7.00 -5.39
CA ALA A 19 -13.32 8.16 -4.62
C ALA A 19 -14.73 8.67 -4.98
N LYS A 20 -15.23 8.37 -6.19
CA LYS A 20 -16.59 8.73 -6.63
C LYS A 20 -17.69 7.90 -5.95
N ILE A 21 -17.38 6.67 -5.53
CA ILE A 21 -18.34 5.74 -4.89
C ILE A 21 -18.07 5.52 -3.39
N SER A 22 -16.85 5.83 -2.93
CA SER A 22 -16.43 5.74 -1.53
C SER A 22 -15.61 6.99 -1.15
N PRO A 23 -16.26 8.14 -0.95
CA PRO A 23 -15.57 9.43 -0.81
C PRO A 23 -14.76 9.57 0.50
N ASN A 24 -15.05 8.73 1.49
CA ASN A 24 -14.45 8.82 2.83
C ASN A 24 -13.38 7.74 3.08
N ALA A 25 -13.09 6.89 2.09
CA ALA A 25 -12.18 5.77 2.25
C ALA A 25 -11.44 5.47 0.93
N PRO A 26 -10.10 5.39 0.93
CA PRO A 26 -9.34 4.99 -0.25
C PRO A 26 -9.65 3.54 -0.65
N VAL A 27 -9.20 3.14 -1.84
CA VAL A 27 -9.31 1.74 -2.26
C VAL A 27 -8.31 0.87 -1.51
N ALA A 28 -8.79 -0.16 -0.81
CA ALA A 28 -7.92 -1.17 -0.21
C ALA A 28 -7.33 -2.07 -1.31
N MET A 29 -6.04 -1.87 -1.64
CA MET A 29 -5.34 -2.68 -2.65
C MET A 29 -4.64 -3.92 -2.08
N GLY A 30 -4.39 -3.95 -0.77
CA GLY A 30 -3.74 -5.07 -0.10
C GLY A 30 -4.00 -5.05 1.40
N CYS A 31 -3.78 -6.19 2.05
CA CYS A 31 -3.87 -6.35 3.50
C CYS A 31 -2.84 -7.37 4.00
N ILE A 32 -2.57 -7.32 5.30
CA ILE A 32 -1.81 -8.36 6.01
C ILE A 32 -2.85 -9.22 6.72
N VAL A 33 -2.70 -10.54 6.62
CA VAL A 33 -3.60 -11.50 7.26
C VAL A 33 -2.77 -12.43 8.13
N SER A 34 -3.24 -12.67 9.35
CA SER A 34 -2.68 -13.64 10.28
C SER A 34 -3.82 -14.43 10.93
N THR A 35 -3.52 -15.62 11.43
CA THR A 35 -4.43 -16.36 12.31
C THR A 35 -4.39 -15.77 13.72
N GLU A 36 -5.52 -15.87 14.43
CA GLU A 36 -5.68 -15.42 15.82
C GLU A 36 -4.63 -16.05 16.76
N ASP A 37 -4.50 -17.38 16.74
CA ASP A 37 -3.49 -18.12 17.52
C ASP A 37 -2.07 -17.55 17.35
N PHE A 38 -1.71 -17.16 16.12
CA PHE A 38 -0.37 -16.64 15.86
C PHE A 38 -0.19 -15.24 16.43
N THR A 39 -1.21 -14.37 16.31
CA THR A 39 -1.15 -13.02 16.86
C THR A 39 -1.12 -13.02 18.38
N GLU A 40 -1.90 -13.89 19.03
CA GLU A 40 -1.93 -14.02 20.49
C GLU A 40 -0.62 -14.59 21.04
N ASP A 41 -0.10 -15.66 20.43
CA ASP A 41 1.16 -16.26 20.88
C ASP A 41 2.39 -15.38 20.63
N ASN A 42 2.29 -14.41 19.71
CA ASN A 42 3.43 -13.64 19.21
C ASN A 42 3.21 -12.10 19.23
N GLU A 43 2.40 -11.56 20.16
CA GLU A 43 2.05 -10.13 20.22
C GLU A 43 3.25 -9.18 20.03
N LYS A 44 4.37 -9.44 20.72
CA LYS A 44 5.59 -8.60 20.62
C LYS A 44 6.25 -8.66 19.25
N LEU A 45 6.26 -9.84 18.64
CA LEU A 45 6.81 -10.03 17.30
C LEU A 45 5.94 -9.31 16.27
N VAL A 46 4.61 -9.46 16.38
CA VAL A 46 3.64 -8.79 15.50
C VAL A 46 3.76 -7.28 15.62
N ALA A 47 3.80 -6.74 16.84
CA ALA A 47 3.98 -5.30 17.06
C ALA A 47 5.30 -4.76 16.49
N SER A 48 6.39 -5.52 16.64
CA SER A 48 7.69 -5.16 16.06
C SER A 48 7.64 -5.18 14.54
N PHE A 49 7.06 -6.23 13.95
CA PHE A 49 6.88 -6.36 12.51
C PHE A 49 6.05 -5.21 11.93
N LEU A 50 4.91 -4.87 12.53
CA LEU A 50 4.06 -3.76 12.06
C LEU A 50 4.79 -2.42 12.16
N THR A 51 5.58 -2.20 13.22
CA THR A 51 6.42 -1.00 13.38
C THR A 51 7.48 -0.90 12.28
N GLU A 52 8.22 -1.98 12.03
CA GLU A 52 9.25 -2.02 11.00
C GLU A 52 8.66 -1.93 9.58
N TYR A 53 7.51 -2.57 9.37
CA TYR A 53 6.80 -2.55 8.09
C TYR A 53 6.28 -1.14 7.76
N LYS A 54 5.68 -0.44 8.74
CA LYS A 54 5.29 0.96 8.60
C LYS A 54 6.48 1.84 8.25
N ALA A 55 7.60 1.71 8.97
CA ALA A 55 8.82 2.45 8.68
C ALA A 55 9.36 2.14 7.27
N SER A 56 9.26 0.90 6.81
CA SER A 56 9.67 0.52 5.46
C SER A 56 8.78 1.14 4.37
N ILE A 57 7.47 1.20 4.58
CA ILE A 57 6.52 1.85 3.67
C ILE A 57 6.80 3.35 3.60
N GLU A 58 6.92 4.01 4.76
CA GLU A 58 7.22 5.44 4.85
C GLU A 58 8.58 5.76 4.17
N PHE A 59 9.57 4.88 4.33
CA PHE A 59 10.87 5.03 3.66
C PHE A 59 10.73 4.98 2.13
N ILE A 60 10.00 4.01 1.59
CA ILE A 60 9.82 3.85 0.14
C ILE A 60 8.95 4.97 -0.44
N GLY A 61 7.90 5.39 0.27
CA GLY A 61 6.96 6.43 -0.15
C GLY A 61 7.53 7.86 -0.07
N ASN A 62 8.55 8.10 0.75
CA ASN A 62 9.16 9.43 0.85
C ASN A 62 10.00 9.77 -0.40
N LEU A 63 9.64 10.85 -1.10
CA LEU A 63 10.34 11.35 -2.29
C LEU A 63 11.79 11.80 -2.00
N GLU A 64 12.14 12.13 -0.76
CA GLU A 64 13.54 12.39 -0.36
C GLU A 64 14.42 11.13 -0.51
N ASN A 65 13.84 9.94 -0.37
CA ASN A 65 14.52 8.66 -0.53
C ASN A 65 14.43 8.10 -1.95
N LEU A 66 13.80 8.80 -2.89
CA LEU A 66 13.42 8.28 -4.22
C LEU A 66 14.54 7.54 -4.95
N ASP A 67 15.77 8.06 -4.90
CA ASP A 67 16.89 7.43 -5.59
C ASP A 67 17.31 6.09 -4.95
N THR A 68 17.33 6.03 -3.62
CA THR A 68 17.64 4.83 -2.84
C THR A 68 16.51 3.81 -2.97
N SER A 69 15.26 4.23 -2.80
CA SER A 69 14.07 3.38 -2.95
C SER A 69 14.00 2.75 -4.33
N ALA A 70 14.25 3.52 -5.40
CA ALA A 70 14.28 2.99 -6.75
C ALA A 70 15.44 2.03 -7.01
N GLN A 71 16.59 2.21 -6.34
CA GLN A 71 17.68 1.25 -6.39
C GLN A 71 17.27 -0.07 -5.74
N TYR A 72 16.67 -0.04 -4.54
CA TYR A 72 16.18 -1.25 -3.86
C TYR A 72 15.15 -2.01 -4.68
N ILE A 73 14.21 -1.32 -5.32
CA ILE A 73 13.21 -1.93 -6.20
C ILE A 73 13.87 -2.64 -7.41
N ALA A 74 14.93 -2.03 -7.98
CA ALA A 74 15.66 -2.62 -9.09
C ALA A 74 16.51 -3.82 -8.66
N ASP A 75 17.21 -3.71 -7.52
CA ASP A 75 18.06 -4.77 -6.96
C ASP A 75 17.22 -5.98 -6.52
N ALA A 76 16.00 -5.75 -6.03
CA ALA A 76 15.02 -6.78 -5.72
C ALA A 76 14.39 -7.42 -6.97
N GLY A 77 14.66 -6.90 -8.17
CA GLY A 77 14.10 -7.41 -9.43
C GLY A 77 12.62 -7.12 -9.64
N ILE A 78 12.00 -6.26 -8.82
CA ILE A 78 10.59 -5.86 -8.94
C ILE A 78 10.37 -5.06 -10.23
N MET A 79 11.33 -4.19 -10.56
CA MET A 79 11.37 -3.46 -11.82
C MET A 79 12.72 -3.70 -12.50
N ALA A 80 12.70 -3.86 -13.82
CA ALA A 80 13.90 -4.19 -14.59
C ALA A 80 15.01 -3.12 -14.54
N ALA A 81 14.69 -1.86 -14.19
CA ALA A 81 15.67 -0.78 -14.16
C ALA A 81 15.30 0.33 -13.18
N LYS A 82 16.32 0.88 -12.48
CA LYS A 82 16.18 2.01 -11.54
C LYS A 82 15.44 3.23 -12.12
N PRO A 83 15.72 3.71 -13.35
CA PRO A 83 14.98 4.86 -13.89
C PRO A 83 13.47 4.59 -14.04
N ALA A 84 13.08 3.36 -14.39
CA ALA A 84 11.67 2.97 -14.45
C ALA A 84 11.04 2.94 -13.06
N ALA A 85 11.76 2.42 -12.06
CA ALA A 85 11.33 2.43 -10.66
C ALA A 85 11.16 3.86 -10.11
N LYS A 86 12.09 4.79 -10.41
CA LYS A 86 11.96 6.20 -10.04
C LYS A 86 10.69 6.82 -10.61
N LYS A 87 10.44 6.61 -11.92
CA LYS A 87 9.24 7.12 -12.58
C LYS A 87 7.96 6.55 -11.96
N ALA A 88 7.94 5.25 -11.65
CA ALA A 88 6.81 4.59 -11.00
C ALA A 88 6.55 5.18 -9.60
N LEU A 89 7.59 5.30 -8.76
CA LEU A 89 7.45 5.89 -7.42
C LEU A 89 6.95 7.34 -7.47
N THR A 90 7.46 8.16 -8.41
CA THR A 90 6.96 9.54 -8.59
C THR A 90 5.49 9.57 -9.01
N ASN A 91 5.06 8.63 -9.86
CA ASN A 91 3.67 8.58 -10.32
C ASN A 91 2.71 8.02 -9.27
N LEU A 92 3.19 7.13 -8.39
CA LEU A 92 2.38 6.58 -7.31
C LEU A 92 2.06 7.64 -6.24
N GLY A 93 2.92 8.65 -6.05
CA GLY A 93 2.69 9.70 -5.05
C GLY A 93 2.42 9.08 -3.67
N ASP A 94 1.25 9.40 -3.09
CA ASP A 94 0.82 8.92 -1.77
C ASP A 94 0.09 7.55 -1.80
N ALA A 95 0.04 6.87 -2.96
CA ALA A 95 -0.64 5.58 -3.09
C ALA A 95 0.04 4.43 -2.31
N ILE A 96 1.33 4.57 -1.98
CA ILE A 96 2.05 3.66 -1.09
C ILE A 96 1.87 4.15 0.34
N SER A 97 0.91 3.57 1.06
CA SER A 97 0.57 3.98 2.42
C SER A 97 0.39 2.79 3.36
N TYR A 98 0.55 3.06 4.64
CA TYR A 98 0.25 2.14 5.73
C TYR A 98 -0.94 2.70 6.50
N ILE A 99 -1.98 1.88 6.68
CA ILE A 99 -3.23 2.27 7.34
C ILE A 99 -3.51 1.25 8.43
N ASP A 100 -3.74 1.72 9.67
CA ASP A 100 -4.05 0.91 10.84
C ASP A 100 -5.27 1.49 11.60
N GLY A 101 -5.68 0.79 12.67
CA GLY A 101 -6.71 1.25 13.60
C GLY A 101 -8.05 1.60 12.94
N ALA A 102 -8.61 2.76 13.34
CA ALA A 102 -9.94 3.19 12.87
C ALA A 102 -9.99 3.49 11.36
N ASP A 103 -8.90 4.00 10.79
CA ASP A 103 -8.81 4.31 9.37
C ASP A 103 -8.77 3.02 8.54
N MET A 104 -8.10 1.98 9.04
CA MET A 104 -8.09 0.65 8.42
C MET A 104 -9.50 0.04 8.41
N LYS A 105 -10.19 0.07 9.56
CA LYS A 105 -11.58 -0.43 9.69
C LYS A 105 -12.51 0.28 8.71
N THR A 106 -12.48 1.62 8.69
CA THR A 106 -13.27 2.45 7.78
C THR A 106 -12.99 2.14 6.30
N THR A 107 -11.70 1.97 5.96
CA THR A 107 -11.27 1.67 4.59
C THR A 107 -11.80 0.32 4.11
N LEU A 108 -11.66 -0.73 4.93
CA LEU A 108 -12.17 -2.07 4.63
C LEU A 108 -13.70 -2.14 4.58
N GLU A 109 -14.40 -1.44 5.46
CA GLU A 109 -15.87 -1.36 5.42
C GLU A 109 -16.38 -0.70 4.14
N GLY A 110 -15.69 0.35 3.67
CA GLY A 110 -15.93 0.97 2.37
C GLY A 110 -15.76 -0.02 1.23
N PHE A 111 -14.69 -0.81 1.26
CA PHE A 111 -14.42 -1.87 0.29
C PHE A 111 -15.52 -2.94 0.24
N PHE A 112 -15.93 -3.51 1.39
CA PHE A 112 -17.01 -4.50 1.42
C PHE A 112 -18.33 -3.92 0.92
N THR A 113 -18.62 -2.67 1.27
CA THR A 113 -19.85 -1.98 0.83
C THR A 113 -19.86 -1.78 -0.69
N ALA A 114 -18.77 -1.27 -1.27
CA ALA A 114 -18.67 -1.03 -2.71
C ALA A 114 -18.68 -2.32 -3.53
N THR A 115 -18.16 -3.42 -2.99
CA THR A 115 -18.12 -4.74 -3.67
C THR A 115 -19.36 -5.61 -3.43
N GLY A 116 -20.22 -5.24 -2.46
CA GLY A 116 -21.37 -6.04 -2.07
C GLY A 116 -21.02 -7.34 -1.33
N LEU A 117 -19.79 -7.45 -0.83
CA LEU A 117 -19.33 -8.58 -0.04
C LEU A 117 -19.89 -8.50 1.41
N PRO A 118 -20.10 -9.66 2.07
CA PRO A 118 -20.53 -9.66 3.46
C PRO A 118 -19.47 -8.99 4.34
N LYS A 119 -19.93 -8.09 5.23
CA LYS A 119 -19.04 -7.46 6.22
C LYS A 119 -18.66 -8.50 7.27
N PRO A 120 -17.37 -8.60 7.63
CA PRO A 120 -16.94 -9.45 8.74
C PRO A 120 -17.40 -8.85 10.09
N ASP A 121 -17.33 -9.66 11.14
CA ASP A 121 -17.54 -9.21 12.51
C ASP A 121 -16.30 -8.48 13.08
N GLY A 122 -16.37 -8.09 14.35
CA GLY A 122 -15.33 -7.31 15.00
C GLY A 122 -14.01 -8.06 15.20
N GLU A 123 -14.04 -9.40 15.30
CA GLU A 123 -12.86 -10.25 15.54
C GLU A 123 -11.96 -10.35 14.30
N PHE A 124 -12.47 -9.96 13.13
CA PHE A 124 -11.69 -9.91 11.89
C PHE A 124 -10.59 -8.85 11.88
N TYR A 125 -10.78 -7.77 12.65
CA TYR A 125 -9.87 -6.63 12.59
C TYR A 125 -8.84 -6.71 13.71
N TYR A 126 -7.56 -6.59 13.34
CA TYR A 126 -6.49 -6.39 14.30
C TYR A 126 -6.64 -5.01 14.98
N ASP A 127 -6.51 -4.98 16.31
CA ASP A 127 -6.64 -3.77 17.14
C ASP A 127 -5.32 -3.02 17.35
#